data_AF-V7I588-F1
#
_entry.id   AF-V7I588-F1
#
_cell.length_a   1.000
_cell.length_b   1.000
_cell.length_c   1.000
_cell.angle_alpha   90.00
_cell.angle_beta   90.00
_cell.angle_gamma   90.00
#
_symmetry.space_group_name_H-M   'P 1'
#
loop_
_entity.id
_entity.type
_entity.pdbx_description
1 polymer ?
#
loop_
_entity_poly.entity_id
_entity_poly.type
_entity_poly.pdbx_seq_one_letter_code
_entity_poly.pdbx_strand_id
1 'polypeptide(L)'
;MNDFNLSDEVPVSIYVNGDVAATLMCTPEDLKDLALGYLLDTGTVSCMSDITKISVCNAEREVYVNLRESHLKRLRFSEIITTACSQGFDYEDAIEGLESVNSDHSVTILEIRQAVKRMVKESEKYIRHGGIHASALVSEGFFVTREDVGRHNSHDKVVGRAIQENVDLKASMIVTTGRISADMVFKAMNAGVPILCSISNPTKLAVDIAEKCEITLVGRCMGKDLKVYTQDERIIDKEIKICLAD
;
A
#
# COMPACT_ATOMS: atom_id res chain seq x y z
N MET A 1 23.59 -3.20 28.75
CA MET A 1 23.08 -3.39 27.37
C MET A 1 22.58 -2.04 26.90
N ASN A 2 23.03 -1.55 25.75
CA ASN A 2 22.47 -0.32 25.19
C ASN A 2 21.04 -0.63 24.76
N ASP A 3 20.08 0.03 25.40
CA ASP A 3 18.67 -0.09 25.11
C ASP A 3 18.35 0.78 23.89
N PHE A 4 18.66 0.24 22.71
CA PHE A 4 18.26 0.90 21.46
C PHE A 4 16.78 0.62 21.24
N ASN A 5 15.99 1.67 21.13
CA ASN A 5 14.57 1.57 20.81
C ASN A 5 14.42 1.18 19.33
N LEU A 6 14.49 -0.11 19.01
CA LEU A 6 14.40 -0.68 17.66
C LEU A 6 13.10 -1.46 17.48
N SER A 7 12.59 -1.48 16.26
CA SER A 7 11.44 -2.31 15.89
C SER A 7 11.86 -3.73 15.55
N ASP A 8 11.01 -4.71 15.89
CA ASP A 8 11.22 -6.10 15.50
C ASP A 8 11.02 -6.28 13.98
N GLU A 9 11.88 -7.08 13.38
CA GLU A 9 11.75 -7.58 12.00
C GLU A 9 11.83 -9.11 12.05
N VAL A 10 10.75 -9.76 11.64
CA VAL A 10 10.65 -11.23 11.65
C VAL A 10 10.15 -11.74 10.30
N PRO A 11 10.57 -12.96 9.90
CA PRO A 11 9.96 -13.64 8.76
C PRO A 11 8.56 -14.13 9.17
N VAL A 12 7.54 -13.70 8.43
CA VAL A 12 6.15 -14.18 8.54
C VAL A 12 5.76 -14.88 7.25
N SER A 13 5.31 -16.14 7.36
CA SER A 13 4.86 -16.92 6.20
C SER A 13 3.34 -16.86 6.06
N ILE A 14 2.88 -16.56 4.84
CA ILE A 14 1.46 -16.58 4.46
C ILE A 14 1.19 -17.87 3.71
N TYR A 15 0.27 -18.68 4.24
CA TYR A 15 -0.19 -19.91 3.64
C TYR A 15 -1.58 -19.70 3.04
N VAL A 16 -1.77 -20.14 1.80
CA VAL A 16 -3.05 -20.08 1.09
C VAL A 16 -3.47 -21.50 0.75
N ASN A 17 -4.60 -21.96 1.29
CA ASN A 17 -5.11 -23.32 1.09
C ASN A 17 -4.09 -24.44 1.39
N GLY A 18 -3.13 -24.18 2.28
CA GLY A 18 -2.08 -25.13 2.70
C GLY A 18 -0.73 -24.92 2.03
N ASP A 19 -0.67 -24.18 0.92
CA ASP A 19 0.58 -23.89 0.20
C ASP A 19 1.20 -22.56 0.67
N VAL A 20 2.53 -22.47 0.66
CA VAL A 20 3.23 -21.21 0.96
C VAL A 20 3.03 -20.24 -0.19
N ALA A 21 2.32 -19.14 0.05
CA ALA A 21 2.17 -18.05 -0.92
C ALA A 21 3.36 -17.09 -0.87
N ALA A 22 3.81 -16.72 0.33
CA ALA A 22 4.95 -15.83 0.54
C ALA A 22 5.55 -15.95 1.94
N THR A 23 6.80 -15.51 2.08
CA THR A 23 7.42 -15.20 3.37
C THR A 23 7.92 -13.75 3.33
N LEU A 24 7.38 -12.91 4.23
CA LEU A 24 7.66 -11.47 4.27
C LEU A 24 8.49 -11.13 5.52
N MET A 25 9.51 -10.30 5.35
CA MET A 25 10.21 -9.68 6.48
C MET A 25 9.38 -8.46 6.93
N CYS A 26 8.81 -8.52 8.13
CA CYS A 26 7.82 -7.53 8.59
C CYS A 26 7.80 -7.40 10.12
N THR A 27 7.07 -6.40 10.63
CA THR A 27 6.76 -6.34 12.07
C THR A 27 5.68 -7.38 12.39
N PRO A 28 5.74 -8.08 13.55
CA PRO A 28 4.80 -9.16 13.91
C PRO A 28 3.39 -8.66 14.31
N GLU A 29 2.96 -7.52 13.79
CA GLU A 29 1.69 -6.85 14.15
C GLU A 29 0.78 -6.71 12.95
N ASP A 30 -0.53 -6.68 13.22
CA ASP A 30 -1.58 -6.54 12.21
C ASP A 30 -1.45 -7.58 11.08
N LEU A 31 -1.02 -8.80 11.41
CA LEU A 31 -0.66 -9.83 10.41
C LEU A 31 -1.84 -10.33 9.58
N LYS A 32 -3.07 -10.23 10.10
CA LYS A 32 -4.27 -10.46 9.30
C LYS A 32 -4.39 -9.40 8.21
N ASP A 33 -4.25 -8.14 8.59
CA ASP A 33 -4.29 -7.02 7.65
C ASP A 33 -3.16 -7.17 6.60
N LEU A 34 -1.94 -7.54 7.03
CA LEU A 34 -0.83 -7.81 6.11
C LEU A 34 -1.17 -8.89 5.08
N ALA A 35 -1.67 -10.05 5.53
CA ALA A 35 -1.98 -11.14 4.62
C ALA A 35 -3.15 -10.81 3.68
N LEU A 36 -4.19 -10.14 4.18
CA LEU A 36 -5.33 -9.70 3.38
C LEU A 36 -4.90 -8.72 2.28
N GLY A 37 -4.10 -7.70 2.64
CA GLY A 37 -3.58 -6.74 1.68
C GLY A 37 -2.64 -7.39 0.68
N TYR A 38 -1.70 -8.21 1.13
CA TYR A 38 -0.77 -8.93 0.25
C TYR A 38 -1.52 -9.73 -0.82
N LEU A 39 -2.56 -10.47 -0.44
CA LEU A 39 -3.33 -11.29 -1.37
C LEU A 39 -4.14 -10.44 -2.36
N LEU A 40 -4.66 -9.29 -1.94
CA LEU A 40 -5.38 -8.37 -2.83
C LEU A 40 -4.41 -7.68 -3.80
N ASP A 41 -3.35 -7.11 -3.25
CA ASP A 41 -2.33 -6.35 -3.97
C ASP A 41 -1.55 -7.17 -4.98
N THR A 42 -1.49 -8.49 -4.81
CA THR A 42 -0.90 -9.44 -5.78
C THR A 42 -1.92 -10.01 -6.76
N GLY A 43 -3.20 -9.67 -6.60
CA GLY A 43 -4.30 -10.17 -7.41
C GLY A 43 -4.69 -11.62 -7.14
N THR A 44 -4.24 -12.20 -6.02
CA THR A 44 -4.62 -13.56 -5.58
C THR A 44 -6.09 -13.62 -5.21
N VAL A 45 -6.57 -12.58 -4.54
CA VAL A 45 -8.00 -12.35 -4.28
C VAL A 45 -8.41 -11.04 -4.93
N SER A 46 -9.71 -10.88 -5.18
CA SER A 46 -10.30 -9.64 -5.68
C SER A 46 -11.21 -8.98 -4.65
N CYS A 47 -11.70 -9.72 -3.65
CA CYS A 47 -12.51 -9.16 -2.56
C CYS A 47 -12.51 -10.03 -1.31
N MET A 48 -13.02 -9.49 -0.19
CA MET A 48 -13.14 -10.22 1.08
C MET A 48 -13.99 -11.50 0.98
N SER A 49 -14.94 -11.56 0.03
CA SER A 49 -15.81 -12.73 -0.15
C SER A 49 -15.09 -13.96 -0.70
N ASP A 50 -13.88 -13.79 -1.25
CA ASP A 50 -13.03 -14.89 -1.73
C ASP A 50 -12.45 -15.70 -0.57
N ILE A 51 -12.43 -15.10 0.64
CA ILE A 51 -11.78 -15.61 1.83
C ILE A 51 -12.81 -16.22 2.77
N THR A 52 -12.62 -17.49 3.13
CA THR A 52 -13.48 -18.22 4.06
C THR A 52 -12.98 -18.16 5.50
N LYS A 53 -11.66 -18.10 5.69
CA LYS A 53 -11.03 -18.13 7.01
C LYS A 53 -9.65 -17.50 6.98
N ILE A 54 -9.31 -16.79 8.05
CA ILE A 54 -7.96 -16.29 8.31
C ILE A 54 -7.58 -16.49 9.78
N SER A 55 -6.38 -17.01 10.03
CA SER A 55 -5.85 -17.22 11.38
C SER A 55 -4.36 -16.93 11.45
N VAL A 56 -3.93 -16.35 12.57
CA VAL A 56 -2.51 -16.12 12.89
C VAL A 56 -2.07 -17.18 13.89
N CYS A 57 -0.94 -17.83 13.64
CA CYS A 57 -0.42 -18.95 14.40
C CYS A 57 1.09 -18.79 14.65
N ASN A 58 1.65 -19.76 15.36
CA ASN A 58 3.10 -19.89 15.59
C ASN A 58 3.75 -18.61 16.16
N ALA A 59 3.15 -18.05 17.23
CA ALA A 59 3.62 -16.83 17.88
C ALA A 59 3.85 -15.67 16.89
N GLU A 60 2.85 -15.39 16.06
CA GLU A 60 2.86 -14.29 15.08
C GLU A 60 3.91 -14.47 13.97
N ARG A 61 4.15 -15.71 13.55
CA ARG A 61 5.07 -16.04 12.44
C ARG A 61 4.40 -16.67 11.24
N GLU A 62 3.13 -17.08 11.37
CA GLU A 62 2.41 -17.77 10.31
C GLU A 62 0.99 -17.22 10.21
N VAL A 63 0.56 -16.95 8.98
CA VAL A 63 -0.82 -16.57 8.67
C VAL A 63 -1.39 -17.59 7.71
N TYR A 64 -2.49 -18.23 8.12
CA TYR A 64 -3.20 -19.20 7.29
C TYR A 64 -4.46 -18.57 6.74
N VAL A 65 -4.60 -18.60 5.42
CA VAL A 65 -5.75 -18.07 4.68
C VAL A 65 -6.38 -19.19 3.87
N ASN A 66 -7.68 -19.42 4.07
CA ASN A 66 -8.45 -20.37 3.26
C ASN A 66 -9.32 -19.60 2.27
N LEU A 67 -9.11 -19.83 0.99
CA LEU A 67 -9.88 -19.26 -0.10
C LEU A 67 -10.94 -20.23 -0.59
N ARG A 68 -12.01 -19.72 -1.19
CA ARG A 68 -12.97 -20.54 -1.94
C ARG A 68 -12.27 -21.14 -3.18
N GLU A 69 -12.46 -22.44 -3.43
CA GLU A 69 -11.73 -23.18 -4.49
C GLU A 69 -11.81 -22.53 -5.88
N SER A 70 -12.91 -21.86 -6.21
CA SER A 70 -13.09 -21.19 -7.51
C SER A 70 -12.29 -19.88 -7.68
N HIS A 71 -11.54 -19.44 -6.66
CA HIS A 71 -10.88 -18.12 -6.64
C HIS A 71 -9.35 -18.20 -6.58
N LEU A 72 -8.75 -19.38 -6.80
CA LEU A 72 -7.31 -19.49 -6.99
C LEU A 72 -6.89 -18.89 -8.33
N LYS A 73 -6.83 -17.56 -8.40
CA LYS A 73 -6.08 -16.89 -9.46
C LYS A 73 -4.62 -17.13 -9.16
N ARG A 74 -3.92 -17.80 -10.08
CA ARG A 74 -2.46 -17.97 -10.00
C ARG A 74 -1.87 -16.57 -9.84
N LEU A 75 -1.04 -16.37 -8.82
CA LEU A 75 -0.34 -15.12 -8.54
C LEU A 75 0.24 -14.58 -9.85
N ARG A 76 -0.40 -13.56 -10.45
CA ARG A 76 0.13 -12.94 -11.69
C ARG A 76 1.46 -12.25 -11.40
N PHE A 77 1.70 -11.94 -10.13
CA PHE A 77 2.78 -11.12 -9.64
C PHE A 77 3.58 -11.76 -8.50
N SER A 78 3.53 -13.09 -8.31
CA SER A 78 4.53 -13.76 -7.46
C SER A 78 5.96 -13.56 -7.99
N GLU A 79 6.06 -13.14 -9.25
CA GLU A 79 7.29 -12.74 -9.92
C GLU A 79 7.55 -11.22 -9.82
N ILE A 80 6.73 -10.41 -9.13
CA ILE A 80 7.19 -9.08 -8.69
C ILE A 80 8.19 -9.32 -7.58
N ILE A 81 9.41 -9.46 -8.05
CA ILE A 81 10.65 -9.50 -7.34
C ILE A 81 10.65 -8.31 -6.39
N THR A 82 10.36 -8.57 -5.11
CA THR A 82 10.92 -7.74 -4.06
C THR A 82 12.42 -7.65 -4.37
N THR A 83 12.95 -6.43 -4.41
CA THR A 83 14.27 -6.01 -4.96
C THR A 83 15.53 -6.84 -4.61
N ALA A 84 15.40 -7.99 -3.94
CA ALA A 84 16.45 -8.93 -3.57
C ALA A 84 16.62 -10.17 -4.48
N CYS A 85 15.69 -10.54 -5.38
CA CYS A 85 15.85 -11.77 -6.21
C CYS A 85 15.36 -11.64 -7.67
N SER A 86 16.16 -11.01 -8.52
CA SER A 86 15.88 -10.63 -9.92
C SER A 86 15.93 -11.77 -10.97
N GLN A 87 15.35 -12.94 -10.71
CA GLN A 87 15.26 -14.01 -11.72
C GLN A 87 13.80 -14.23 -12.15
N GLY A 88 13.41 -13.71 -13.33
CA GLY A 88 12.22 -14.19 -14.06
C GLY A 88 11.11 -13.19 -14.40
N PHE A 89 11.13 -11.95 -13.91
CA PHE A 89 10.07 -10.98 -14.22
C PHE A 89 10.27 -10.34 -15.60
N ASP A 90 9.38 -10.65 -16.54
CA ASP A 90 9.28 -9.89 -17.78
C ASP A 90 8.47 -8.60 -17.53
N TYR A 91 9.21 -7.52 -17.39
CA TYR A 91 8.66 -6.20 -17.08
C TYR A 91 7.85 -5.61 -18.24
N GLU A 92 8.13 -6.02 -19.48
CA GLU A 92 7.41 -5.54 -20.67
C GLU A 92 6.02 -6.19 -20.73
N ASP A 93 5.94 -7.50 -20.52
CA ASP A 93 4.67 -8.24 -20.45
C ASP A 93 3.77 -7.74 -19.31
N ALA A 94 4.36 -7.42 -18.15
CA ALA A 94 3.62 -6.87 -17.01
C ALA A 94 3.00 -5.51 -17.31
N ILE A 95 3.61 -4.72 -18.19
CA ILE A 95 3.11 -3.41 -18.62
C ILE A 95 2.00 -3.53 -19.67
N GLU A 96 2.06 -4.50 -20.58
CA GLU A 96 1.04 -4.68 -21.62
C GLU A 96 -0.30 -5.14 -21.07
N GLY A 97 -0.29 -5.84 -19.93
CA GLY A 97 -1.50 -6.34 -19.25
C GLY A 97 -2.12 -5.40 -18.21
N LEU A 98 -1.68 -4.14 -18.13
CA LEU A 98 -2.15 -3.21 -17.10
C LEU A 98 -3.60 -2.77 -17.34
N GLU A 99 -4.40 -2.87 -16.28
CA GLU A 99 -5.77 -2.37 -16.25
C GLU A 99 -5.78 -0.97 -15.63
N SER A 100 -6.54 -0.05 -16.21
CA SER A 100 -6.73 1.29 -15.65
C SER A 100 -7.68 1.27 -14.45
N VAL A 101 -7.32 2.04 -13.42
CA VAL A 101 -8.15 2.24 -12.22
C VAL A 101 -9.20 3.31 -12.53
N ASN A 102 -10.30 2.87 -13.13
CA ASN A 102 -11.45 3.74 -13.40
C ASN A 102 -12.13 4.15 -12.09
N SER A 103 -11.98 5.43 -11.71
CA SER A 103 -12.61 6.05 -10.54
C SER A 103 -12.73 7.56 -10.73
N ASP A 104 -13.89 8.09 -10.33
CA ASP A 104 -14.21 9.52 -10.25
C ASP A 104 -13.85 10.13 -8.88
N HIS A 105 -13.20 9.36 -7.99
CA HIS A 105 -12.83 9.84 -6.66
C HIS A 105 -11.81 10.98 -6.77
N SER A 106 -12.13 12.12 -6.17
CA SER A 106 -11.27 13.30 -6.16
C SER A 106 -11.04 13.80 -4.74
N VAL A 107 -9.87 14.39 -4.50
CA VAL A 107 -9.50 14.96 -3.19
C VAL A 107 -8.90 16.35 -3.35
N THR A 108 -8.96 17.14 -2.29
CA THR A 108 -8.28 18.43 -2.18
C THR A 108 -6.85 18.28 -1.67
N ILE A 109 -6.00 19.27 -1.96
CA ILE A 109 -4.66 19.37 -1.35
C ILE A 109 -4.75 19.42 0.20
N LEU A 110 -5.82 20.02 0.73
CA LEU A 110 -6.02 20.11 2.17
C LEU A 110 -6.26 18.72 2.79
N GLU A 111 -7.10 17.89 2.16
CA GLU A 111 -7.37 16.52 2.61
C GLU A 111 -6.10 15.66 2.60
N ILE A 112 -5.28 15.75 1.53
CA ILE A 112 -3.98 15.05 1.48
C ILE A 112 -3.10 15.47 2.66
N ARG A 113 -2.99 16.78 2.92
CA ARG A 113 -2.16 17.30 4.02
C ARG A 113 -2.70 16.90 5.40
N GLN A 114 -4.02 16.88 5.57
CA GLN A 114 -4.65 16.42 6.81
C GLN A 114 -4.41 14.92 7.02
N ALA A 115 -4.56 14.10 5.98
CA ALA A 115 -4.28 12.67 6.01
C ALA A 115 -2.82 12.40 6.40
N VAL A 116 -1.85 13.09 5.78
CA VAL A 116 -0.42 12.96 6.12
C VAL A 116 -0.15 13.33 7.57
N LYS A 117 -0.69 14.46 8.05
CA LYS A 117 -0.51 14.88 9.45
C LYS A 117 -1.10 13.87 10.43
N ARG A 118 -2.28 13.33 10.12
CA ARG A 118 -2.95 12.33 10.95
C ARG A 118 -2.18 11.02 10.96
N MET A 119 -1.73 10.53 9.80
CA MET A 119 -0.88 9.34 9.68
C MET A 119 0.36 9.47 10.56
N VAL A 120 1.13 10.56 10.42
CA VAL A 120 2.34 10.78 11.23
C VAL A 120 2.01 10.83 12.72
N LYS A 121 0.94 11.53 13.11
CA LYS A 121 0.51 11.64 14.51
C LYS A 121 0.11 10.29 15.12
N GLU A 122 -0.53 9.42 14.35
CA GLU A 122 -0.99 8.09 14.78
C GLU A 122 0.09 7.00 14.66
N SER A 123 1.26 7.30 14.07
CA SER A 123 2.36 6.36 13.85
C SER A 123 3.44 6.50 14.93
N GLU A 124 3.17 5.94 16.11
CA GLU A 124 4.06 6.05 17.27
C GLU A 124 5.44 5.44 16.99
N LYS A 125 5.50 4.28 16.31
CA LYS A 125 6.76 3.58 16.08
C LYS A 125 7.63 4.26 15.04
N TYR A 126 7.02 4.80 14.00
CA TYR A 126 7.63 5.65 12.99
C TYR A 126 8.32 6.85 13.65
N ILE A 127 7.67 7.48 14.62
CA ILE A 127 8.25 8.59 15.39
C ILE A 127 9.40 8.12 16.29
N ARG A 128 9.23 6.98 16.98
CA ARG A 128 10.11 6.59 18.10
C ARG A 128 11.32 5.72 17.75
N HIS A 129 11.21 4.83 16.77
CA HIS A 129 12.25 3.81 16.51
C HIS A 129 13.19 4.22 15.38
N GLY A 130 12.71 5.03 14.43
CA GLY A 130 13.41 5.24 13.15
C GLY A 130 13.46 3.95 12.32
N GLY A 131 13.58 4.07 11.00
CA GLY A 131 13.67 2.89 10.10
C GLY A 131 12.37 2.10 9.90
N ILE A 132 11.24 2.56 10.43
CA ILE A 132 9.90 2.05 10.11
C ILE A 132 9.24 2.92 9.04
N HIS A 133 8.28 2.34 8.33
CA HIS A 133 7.36 3.01 7.44
C HIS A 133 5.94 2.98 7.99
N ALA A 134 5.17 4.02 7.66
CA ALA A 134 3.76 4.10 7.96
C ALA A 134 2.99 4.38 6.66
N SER A 135 1.81 3.80 6.57
CA SER A 135 0.83 4.14 5.56
C SER A 135 -0.51 4.40 6.24
N ALA A 136 -1.35 5.23 5.63
CA ALA A 136 -2.74 5.39 6.00
C ALA A 136 -3.63 5.28 4.78
N LEU A 137 -4.78 4.62 4.96
CA LEU A 137 -5.86 4.62 3.97
C LEU A 137 -6.99 5.53 4.46
N VAL A 138 -7.51 6.32 3.53
CA VAL A 138 -8.55 7.32 3.78
C VAL A 138 -9.68 7.10 2.79
N SER A 139 -10.91 7.01 3.31
CA SER A 139 -12.14 7.01 2.54
C SER A 139 -13.24 7.72 3.34
N GLU A 140 -14.44 7.86 2.80
CA GLU A 140 -15.55 8.51 3.49
C GLU A 140 -15.85 7.80 4.82
N GLY A 141 -15.73 8.54 5.93
CA GLY A 141 -15.96 8.00 7.28
C GLY A 141 -14.93 6.97 7.75
N PHE A 142 -13.88 6.69 6.98
CA PHE A 142 -12.88 5.67 7.30
C PHE A 142 -11.45 6.20 7.26
N PHE A 143 -10.69 5.87 8.29
CA PHE A 143 -9.27 6.17 8.36
C PHE A 143 -8.56 5.09 9.17
N VAL A 144 -7.48 4.55 8.62
CA VAL A 144 -6.61 3.59 9.32
C VAL A 144 -5.16 3.94 9.06
N THR A 145 -4.32 3.82 10.09
CA THR A 145 -2.86 3.85 9.98
C THR A 145 -2.28 2.47 10.31
N ARG A 146 -1.24 2.06 9.58
CA ARG A 146 -0.46 0.85 9.86
C ARG A 146 1.03 1.11 9.69
N GLU A 147 1.81 0.44 10.52
CA GLU A 147 3.26 0.58 10.59
C GLU A 147 3.95 -0.76 10.27
N ASP A 148 5.08 -0.69 9.59
CA ASP A 148 5.93 -1.84 9.32
C ASP A 148 7.35 -1.42 8.96
N VAL A 149 8.34 -2.28 9.17
CA VAL A 149 9.72 -2.04 8.72
C VAL A 149 9.79 -1.91 7.19
N GLY A 150 8.91 -2.58 6.46
CA GLY A 150 8.76 -2.48 5.01
C GLY A 150 7.64 -1.53 4.60
N ARG A 151 7.93 -0.57 3.69
CA ARG A 151 6.90 0.30 3.10
C ARG A 151 5.81 -0.45 2.33
N HIS A 152 6.16 -1.59 1.73
CA HIS A 152 5.21 -2.44 1.03
C HIS A 152 4.25 -3.05 2.06
N ASN A 153 4.78 -3.69 3.10
CA ASN A 153 3.97 -4.28 4.15
C ASN A 153 3.05 -3.27 4.85
N SER A 154 3.48 -2.02 5.09
CA SER A 154 2.59 -1.01 5.68
C SER A 154 1.44 -0.61 4.74
N HIS A 155 1.68 -0.61 3.42
CA HIS A 155 0.63 -0.45 2.41
C HIS A 155 -0.33 -1.64 2.43
N ASP A 156 0.20 -2.86 2.36
CA ASP A 156 -0.60 -4.10 2.40
C ASP A 156 -1.49 -4.10 3.65
N LYS A 157 -0.94 -3.77 4.83
CA LYS A 157 -1.72 -3.69 6.06
C LYS A 157 -2.87 -2.68 5.99
N VAL A 158 -2.70 -1.48 5.44
CA VAL A 158 -3.84 -0.53 5.35
C VAL A 158 -4.91 -1.01 4.38
N VAL A 159 -4.51 -1.64 3.27
CA VAL A 159 -5.43 -2.23 2.28
C VAL A 159 -6.20 -3.40 2.89
N GLY A 160 -5.50 -4.32 3.56
CA GLY A 160 -6.11 -5.47 4.21
C GLY A 160 -7.10 -5.07 5.31
N ARG A 161 -6.76 -4.05 6.09
CA ARG A 161 -7.68 -3.52 7.11
C ARG A 161 -8.93 -2.91 6.46
N ALA A 162 -8.78 -2.20 5.35
CA ALA A 162 -9.88 -1.56 4.64
C ALA A 162 -10.85 -2.59 4.04
N ILE A 163 -10.36 -3.66 3.41
CA ILE A 163 -11.26 -4.70 2.86
C ILE A 163 -11.96 -5.50 3.96
N GLN A 164 -11.32 -5.68 5.12
CA GLN A 164 -11.96 -6.32 6.27
C GLN A 164 -13.16 -5.49 6.78
N GLU A 165 -13.10 -4.18 6.63
CA GLU A 165 -14.16 -3.23 7.00
C GLU A 165 -15.11 -2.90 5.84
N ASN A 166 -14.99 -3.60 4.70
CA ASN A 166 -15.79 -3.40 3.48
C ASN A 166 -15.73 -1.96 2.93
N VAL A 167 -14.57 -1.31 3.06
CA VAL A 167 -14.33 0.03 2.50
C VAL A 167 -14.26 -0.05 0.99
N ASP A 168 -14.90 0.91 0.30
CA ASP A 168 -14.76 1.05 -1.15
C ASP A 168 -13.39 1.65 -1.49
N LEU A 169 -12.46 0.78 -1.90
CA LEU A 169 -11.10 1.19 -2.28
C LEU A 169 -11.08 2.10 -3.50
N LYS A 170 -12.06 2.02 -4.40
CA LYS A 170 -12.16 2.92 -5.55
C LYS A 170 -12.52 4.34 -5.14
N ALA A 171 -13.12 4.52 -3.98
CA ALA A 171 -13.43 5.81 -3.37
C ALA A 171 -12.45 6.13 -2.21
N SER A 172 -11.16 5.83 -2.41
CA SER A 172 -10.15 5.99 -1.37
C SER A 172 -8.83 6.59 -1.87
N MET A 173 -8.02 7.03 -0.91
CA MET A 173 -6.64 7.49 -1.07
C MET A 173 -5.74 6.74 -0.08
N ILE A 174 -4.52 6.41 -0.51
CA ILE A 174 -3.44 5.99 0.39
C ILE A 174 -2.40 7.10 0.52
N VAL A 175 -1.98 7.40 1.75
CA VAL A 175 -0.79 8.21 2.04
C VAL A 175 0.29 7.31 2.65
N THR A 176 1.55 7.48 2.28
CA THR A 176 2.66 6.66 2.82
C THR A 176 3.91 7.50 3.13
N THR A 177 4.73 7.03 4.07
CA THR A 177 6.02 7.65 4.38
C THR A 177 7.14 7.24 3.41
N GLY A 178 6.99 6.08 2.74
CA GLY A 178 8.00 5.52 1.86
C GLY A 178 8.05 6.13 0.45
N ARG A 179 9.15 5.91 -0.27
CA ARG A 179 9.25 6.23 -1.71
C ARG A 179 8.22 5.42 -2.51
N ILE A 180 7.64 6.02 -3.54
CA ILE A 180 6.72 5.33 -4.45
C ILE A 180 7.56 4.65 -5.55
N SER A 181 7.78 3.35 -5.42
CA SER A 181 8.38 2.49 -6.47
C SER A 181 7.32 1.94 -7.41
N ALA A 182 7.73 1.35 -8.54
CA ALA A 182 6.85 0.66 -9.47
C ALA A 182 5.89 -0.30 -8.76
N ASP A 183 6.43 -1.16 -7.87
CA ASP A 183 5.64 -2.12 -7.11
C ASP A 183 4.54 -1.46 -6.26
N MET A 184 4.81 -0.29 -5.67
CA MET A 184 3.78 0.43 -4.89
C MET A 184 2.61 0.88 -5.76
N VAL A 185 2.88 1.23 -7.03
CA VAL A 185 1.84 1.59 -8.00
C VAL A 185 1.06 0.35 -8.43
N PHE A 186 1.74 -0.78 -8.67
CA PHE A 186 1.06 -2.04 -8.99
C PHE A 186 0.16 -2.52 -7.84
N LYS A 187 0.60 -2.39 -6.59
CA LYS A 187 -0.22 -2.70 -5.42
C LYS A 187 -1.48 -1.84 -5.37
N ALA A 188 -1.33 -0.52 -5.49
CA ALA A 188 -2.46 0.40 -5.55
C ALA A 188 -3.41 0.08 -6.73
N MET A 189 -2.87 -0.26 -7.90
CA MET A 189 -3.64 -0.65 -9.08
C MET A 189 -4.47 -1.92 -8.81
N ASN A 190 -3.83 -2.99 -8.32
CA ASN A 190 -4.50 -4.25 -8.02
C ASN A 190 -5.55 -4.11 -6.91
N ALA A 191 -5.28 -3.25 -5.92
CA ALA A 191 -6.25 -2.88 -4.89
C ALA A 191 -7.38 -1.99 -5.42
N GLY A 192 -7.23 -1.38 -6.60
CA GLY A 192 -8.19 -0.45 -7.18
C GLY A 192 -8.21 0.92 -6.51
N VAL A 193 -7.13 1.31 -5.83
CA VAL A 193 -6.99 2.62 -5.16
C VAL A 193 -6.52 3.67 -6.16
N PRO A 194 -7.32 4.71 -6.47
CA PRO A 194 -7.00 5.65 -7.54
C PRO A 194 -5.96 6.71 -7.19
N ILE A 195 -5.70 6.96 -5.89
CA ILE A 195 -4.84 8.05 -5.43
C ILE A 195 -3.78 7.52 -4.46
N LEU A 196 -2.51 7.64 -4.84
CA LEU A 196 -1.36 7.24 -4.03
C LEU A 196 -0.44 8.44 -3.76
N CYS A 197 -0.39 8.82 -2.49
CA CYS A 197 0.31 9.98 -1.99
C CYS A 197 1.52 9.57 -1.12
N SER A 198 2.60 10.33 -1.17
CA SER A 198 3.77 10.11 -0.30
C SER A 198 4.39 11.40 0.19
N ILE A 199 4.96 11.37 1.40
CA ILE A 199 5.84 12.45 1.88
C ILE A 199 7.19 12.46 1.12
N SER A 200 7.53 11.38 0.42
CA SER A 200 8.73 11.20 -0.38
C SER A 200 8.46 11.42 -1.88
N ASN A 201 9.45 11.08 -2.73
CA ASN A 201 9.33 11.18 -4.19
C ASN A 201 9.00 9.81 -4.82
N PRO A 202 8.26 9.78 -5.94
CA PRO A 202 8.17 8.61 -6.80
C PRO A 202 9.46 8.40 -7.60
N THR A 203 9.69 7.17 -8.08
CA THR A 203 10.67 6.89 -9.13
C THR A 203 10.10 7.25 -10.50
N LYS A 204 10.97 7.44 -11.51
CA LYS A 204 10.52 7.70 -12.88
C LYS A 204 9.62 6.57 -13.41
N LEU A 205 10.01 5.33 -13.14
CA LEU A 205 9.26 4.15 -13.50
C LEU A 205 7.87 4.10 -12.87
N ALA A 206 7.75 4.50 -11.60
CA ALA A 206 6.46 4.59 -10.92
C ALA A 206 5.53 5.61 -11.59
N VAL A 207 6.06 6.77 -12.00
CA VAL A 207 5.31 7.78 -12.76
C VAL A 207 4.83 7.19 -14.10
N ASP A 208 5.72 6.52 -14.84
CA ASP A 208 5.38 5.97 -16.15
C ASP A 208 4.31 4.86 -16.07
N ILE A 209 4.34 4.01 -15.03
CA ILE A 209 3.27 3.02 -14.77
C ILE A 209 1.98 3.73 -14.37
N ALA A 210 2.04 4.70 -13.47
CA ALA A 210 0.84 5.35 -12.95
C ALA A 210 0.06 6.11 -14.04
N GLU A 211 0.75 6.66 -15.04
CA GLU A 211 0.06 7.22 -16.22
C GLU A 211 -0.70 6.14 -17.00
N LYS A 212 -0.14 4.95 -17.18
CA LYS A 212 -0.79 3.84 -17.90
C LYS A 212 -1.97 3.26 -17.13
N CYS A 213 -1.84 3.16 -15.82
CA CYS A 213 -2.88 2.62 -14.94
C CYS A 213 -3.91 3.67 -14.50
N GLU A 214 -3.77 4.92 -14.95
CA GLU A 214 -4.60 6.04 -14.53
C GLU A 214 -4.67 6.18 -12.99
N ILE A 215 -3.52 6.12 -12.31
CA ILE A 215 -3.38 6.38 -10.88
C ILE A 215 -2.83 7.79 -10.66
N THR A 216 -3.43 8.54 -9.74
CA THR A 216 -2.94 9.85 -9.32
C THR A 216 -1.79 9.69 -8.33
N LEU A 217 -0.59 10.13 -8.72
CA LEU A 217 0.59 10.15 -7.86
C LEU A 217 0.88 11.54 -7.33
N VAL A 218 0.99 11.63 -6.01
CA VAL A 218 1.36 12.88 -5.32
C VAL A 218 2.57 12.63 -4.43
N GLY A 219 3.63 13.41 -4.60
CA GLY A 219 4.84 13.33 -3.80
C GLY A 219 5.08 14.60 -2.99
N ARG A 220 6.03 14.51 -2.05
CA ARG A 220 6.45 15.62 -1.18
C ARG A 220 5.29 16.21 -0.36
N CYS A 221 4.32 15.37 0.03
CA CYS A 221 3.05 15.83 0.62
C CYS A 221 3.18 16.55 1.97
N MET A 222 4.31 16.41 2.68
CA MET A 222 4.58 17.12 3.93
C MET A 222 5.15 18.54 3.70
N GLY A 223 5.75 18.79 2.53
CA GLY A 223 6.42 20.04 2.21
C GLY A 223 5.48 21.13 1.70
N LYS A 224 6.04 22.34 1.57
CA LYS A 224 5.38 23.42 0.83
C LYS A 224 5.19 23.02 -0.64
N ASP A 225 6.22 22.43 -1.24
CA ASP A 225 6.27 22.00 -2.66
C ASP A 225 5.67 20.60 -2.88
N LEU A 226 4.43 20.38 -2.44
CA LEU A 226 3.66 19.20 -2.85
C LEU A 226 3.61 19.16 -4.39
N LYS A 227 3.86 17.98 -4.97
CA LYS A 227 3.88 17.82 -6.42
C LYS A 227 2.96 16.69 -6.85
N VAL A 228 2.03 17.01 -7.75
CA VAL A 228 1.23 16.02 -8.49
C VAL A 228 2.03 15.61 -9.72
N TYR A 229 2.17 14.31 -9.95
CA TYR A 229 2.98 13.74 -11.02
C TYR A 229 2.16 13.19 -12.18
N THR A 230 0.95 12.68 -11.91
CA THR A 230 0.06 12.00 -12.86
C THR A 230 -1.40 12.27 -12.49
N GLN A 231 -2.31 12.15 -13.47
CA GLN A 231 -3.78 12.17 -13.28
C GLN A 231 -4.25 13.30 -12.36
N ASP A 232 -3.90 14.53 -12.75
CA ASP A 232 -4.02 15.70 -11.88
C ASP A 232 -5.47 16.18 -11.76
N GLU A 233 -6.36 15.74 -12.63
CA GLU A 233 -7.80 16.01 -12.63
C GLU A 233 -8.51 15.50 -11.37
N ARG A 234 -7.98 14.47 -10.68
CA ARG A 234 -8.51 14.01 -9.38
C ARG A 234 -8.12 14.90 -8.19
N ILE A 235 -7.27 15.91 -8.41
CA ILE A 235 -6.92 16.89 -7.37
C ILE A 235 -7.71 18.17 -7.60
N ILE A 236 -8.79 18.34 -6.84
CA ILE A 236 -9.64 19.53 -6.87
C ILE A 236 -9.03 20.62 -5.96
N ASP A 237 -9.16 21.89 -6.34
CA ASP A 237 -8.61 23.05 -5.61
C ASP A 237 -7.08 23.18 -5.58
N LYS A 238 -6.44 23.05 -6.76
CA LYS A 238 -5.00 23.32 -6.97
C LYS A 238 -4.59 24.77 -6.71
N GLU A 239 -5.57 25.69 -6.58
CA GLU A 239 -5.35 27.13 -6.41
C GLU A 239 -4.93 27.59 -5.00
N ILE A 240 -4.62 26.67 -4.08
CA ILE A 240 -3.78 27.03 -2.94
C ILE A 240 -2.35 27.24 -3.46
N LYS A 241 -2.15 28.33 -4.21
CA LYS A 241 -0.87 29.01 -4.34
C LYS A 241 -0.30 29.09 -2.94
N ILE A 242 0.87 28.51 -2.77
CA ILE A 242 1.71 28.65 -1.60
C ILE A 242 2.03 30.15 -1.48
N CYS A 243 1.15 30.93 -0.84
CA CYS A 243 1.59 32.13 -0.15
C CYS A 243 2.58 31.67 0.92
N LEU A 244 3.65 32.43 1.10
CA LEU A 244 4.79 32.26 2.01
C LEU A 244 6.03 31.60 1.39
N ALA A 245 6.78 32.35 0.57
CA ALA A 245 7.83 33.26 1.07
C ALA A 245 8.46 34.05 -0.10
N ASP A 246 8.49 35.38 0.05
CA ASP A 246 9.51 36.25 -0.56
C ASP A 246 10.91 35.93 0.04
#